data_AF-A0A090LER9-F1
#
_entry.id   AF-A0A090LER9-F1
#
_cell.length_a   1.000
_cell.length_b   1.000
_cell.length_c   1.000
_cell.angle_alpha   90.00
_cell.angle_beta   90.00
_cell.angle_gamma   90.00
#
_symmetry.space_group_name_H-M   'P 1'
#
loop_
_entity.id
_entity.type
_entity.pdbx_description
1 polymer ?
#
loop_
_entity_poly.entity_id
_entity_poly.type
_entity_poly.pdbx_seq_one_letter_code
_entity_poly.pdbx_strand_id
1 'polypeptide(L)'
;MSTLFQAIMCLLYDENLFFKNNRNLIYESSNIRLCRKLNEFNSPFKAIQAYNKTIPKDNWRYVVITRNPVDRFISNFIDRCIRKPTKEYNYMLKESNSVMMRKDFEDMHFFPQNWRCNFRKILSNYTVIKYQNKNIRDIEEVVSSLNNIFYEQKVPNSTLTFIRNQLLSSKTMHTTIDTKAREFFENRLTRSPFLMEYIIRMYYYDFKLFNYTIPEIKF
;
A
#
# COMPACT_ATOMS: atom_id res chain seq x y z
N MET A 1 5.49 -2.63 1.94
CA MET A 1 4.32 -2.63 2.83
C MET A 1 4.15 -1.21 3.37
N SER A 2 2.93 -0.69 3.53
CA SER A 2 2.74 0.64 4.12
C SER A 2 3.13 0.62 5.61
N THR A 3 3.56 1.75 6.15
CA THR A 3 3.93 1.85 7.59
C THR A 3 2.74 1.56 8.49
N LEU A 4 1.55 2.00 8.08
CA LEU A 4 0.30 1.70 8.78
C LEU A 4 0.01 0.20 8.86
N PHE A 5 0.14 -0.52 7.74
CA PHE A 5 -0.12 -1.97 7.76
C PHE A 5 0.98 -2.73 8.51
N GLN A 6 2.22 -2.25 8.47
CA GLN A 6 3.30 -2.76 9.32
C GLN A 6 2.98 -2.57 10.82
N ALA A 7 2.41 -1.42 11.19
CA ALA A 7 1.99 -1.14 12.56
C ALA A 7 0.89 -2.10 13.02
N ILE A 8 -0.13 -2.32 12.18
CA ILE A 8 -1.21 -3.28 12.47
C ILE A 8 -0.60 -4.68 12.67
N MET A 9 0.27 -5.12 11.76
CA MET A 9 0.91 -6.43 11.88
C MET A 9 1.81 -6.54 13.11
N CYS A 10 2.44 -5.44 13.54
CA CYS A 10 3.22 -5.39 14.78
C CYS A 10 2.33 -5.55 16.02
N LEU A 11 1.20 -4.83 16.07
CA LEU A 11 0.19 -4.99 17.12
C LEU A 11 -0.33 -6.43 17.20
N LEU A 12 -0.64 -7.04 16.06
CA LEU A 12 -1.14 -8.43 16.00
C LEU A 12 -0.06 -9.47 16.34
N TYR A 13 1.22 -9.11 16.20
CA TYR A 13 2.33 -10.00 16.51
C TYR A 13 2.65 -10.04 18.02
N ASP A 14 2.64 -8.87 18.67
CA ASP A 14 2.85 -8.74 20.12
C ASP A 14 2.10 -7.53 20.67
N GLU A 15 0.85 -7.76 21.05
CA GLU A 15 -0.07 -6.73 21.54
C GLU A 15 0.43 -6.11 22.87
N ASN A 16 0.97 -6.95 23.76
CA ASN A 16 1.49 -6.52 25.05
C ASN A 16 2.68 -5.57 24.88
N LEU A 17 3.63 -5.92 24.01
CA LEU A 17 4.78 -5.07 23.71
C LEU A 17 4.34 -3.76 23.03
N PHE A 18 3.37 -3.83 22.12
CA PHE A 18 2.85 -2.65 21.43
C PHE A 18 2.25 -1.63 22.40
N PHE A 19 1.39 -2.07 23.31
CA PHE A 19 0.77 -1.19 24.31
C PHE A 19 1.73 -0.75 25.41
N LYS A 20 2.63 -1.63 25.88
CA LYS A 20 3.65 -1.27 26.87
C LYS A 20 4.55 -0.11 26.40
N ASN A 21 4.79 -0.02 25.09
CA ASN A 21 5.58 1.05 24.48
C ASN A 21 4.73 2.26 24.03
N ASN A 22 3.46 2.36 24.44
CA ASN A 22 2.55 3.45 24.10
C ASN A 22 2.50 3.78 22.60
N ARG A 23 2.51 2.73 21.76
CA ARG A 23 2.55 2.89 20.30
C ARG A 23 1.18 3.27 19.74
N ASN A 24 1.21 3.95 18.59
CA ASN A 24 0.02 4.40 17.87
C ASN A 24 0.13 4.02 16.39
N LEU A 25 -0.91 3.42 15.81
CA LEU A 25 -0.89 2.92 14.43
C LEU A 25 -0.64 4.02 13.38
N ILE A 26 -1.13 5.23 13.63
CA ILE A 26 -1.03 6.38 12.71
C ILE A 26 0.36 7.02 12.76
N TYR A 27 0.99 7.04 13.92
CA TYR A 27 2.29 7.71 14.13
C TYR A 27 3.50 6.82 13.84
N GLU A 28 3.29 5.53 13.60
CA GLU A 28 4.34 4.62 13.14
C GLU A 28 4.93 5.10 11.81
N SER A 29 6.24 5.31 11.80
CA SER A 29 7.01 5.72 10.62
C SER A 29 8.23 4.83 10.46
N SER A 30 8.78 4.81 9.24
CA SER A 30 9.90 3.92 8.87
C SER A 30 11.09 3.96 9.84
N ASN A 31 11.34 5.10 10.48
CA ASN A 31 12.46 5.35 11.39
C ASN A 31 12.25 4.82 12.81
N ILE A 32 11.01 4.73 13.28
CA ILE A 32 10.70 4.40 14.68
C ILE A 32 9.97 3.06 14.84
N ARG A 33 9.86 2.25 13.77
CA ARG A 33 9.08 1.00 13.75
C ARG A 33 9.48 0.03 14.87
N LEU A 34 8.52 -0.30 15.74
CA LEU A 34 8.73 -1.22 16.87
C LEU A 34 9.14 -2.62 16.41
N CYS A 35 8.38 -3.25 15.50
CA CYS A 35 8.64 -4.62 15.04
C CYS A 35 9.59 -4.73 13.83
N ARG A 36 10.46 -3.73 13.62
CA ARG A 36 11.36 -3.71 12.46
C ARG A 36 12.21 -5.00 12.40
N LYS A 37 12.17 -5.70 11.25
CA LYS A 37 12.86 -6.97 11.01
C LYS A 37 12.41 -8.16 11.90
N LEU A 38 11.35 -8.02 12.70
CA LEU A 38 10.84 -9.12 13.52
C LEU A 38 9.80 -9.95 12.75
N ASN A 39 8.75 -9.30 12.27
CA ASN A 39 7.62 -9.92 11.55
C ASN A 39 7.54 -9.43 10.08
N GLU A 40 8.67 -9.04 9.49
CA GLU A 40 8.75 -8.47 8.14
C GLU A 40 9.53 -9.38 7.19
N PHE A 41 8.88 -9.87 6.14
CA PHE A 41 9.49 -10.78 5.16
C PHE A 41 9.41 -10.22 3.74
N ASN A 42 10.40 -10.54 2.91
CA ASN A 42 10.43 -10.12 1.51
C ASN A 42 9.76 -11.12 0.54
N SER A 43 9.34 -12.29 1.03
CA SER A 43 8.47 -13.22 0.31
C SER A 43 7.60 -14.03 1.28
N PRO A 44 6.40 -14.46 0.87
CA PRO A 44 5.58 -15.34 1.69
C PRO A 44 6.27 -16.66 2.02
N PHE A 45 7.04 -17.21 1.07
CA PHE A 45 7.82 -18.44 1.30
C PHE A 45 8.76 -18.34 2.50
N LYS A 46 9.48 -17.22 2.65
CA LYS A 46 10.36 -17.02 3.81
C LYS A 46 9.60 -16.87 5.12
N ALA A 47 8.43 -16.23 5.09
CA ALA A 47 7.56 -16.15 6.27
C ALA A 47 7.11 -17.55 6.70
N ILE A 48 6.60 -18.36 5.76
CA ILE A 48 6.18 -19.74 6.02
C ILE A 48 7.34 -20.57 6.56
N GLN A 49 8.53 -20.44 5.98
CA GLN A 49 9.72 -21.16 6.44
C GLN A 49 10.10 -20.77 7.87
N ALA A 50 10.02 -19.48 8.22
CA ALA A 50 10.36 -19.01 9.57
C ALA A 50 9.39 -19.52 10.64
N TYR A 51 8.12 -19.76 10.29
CA TYR A 51 7.08 -20.22 11.21
C TYR A 51 6.60 -21.66 10.93
N ASN A 52 7.35 -22.45 10.16
CA ASN A 52 6.91 -23.79 9.73
C ASN A 52 6.71 -24.78 10.90
N LYS A 53 7.40 -24.55 12.02
CA LYS A 53 7.28 -25.36 13.25
C LYS A 53 6.05 -25.01 14.06
N THR A 54 5.47 -23.82 13.85
CA THR A 54 4.34 -23.31 14.63
C THR A 54 3.03 -23.30 13.83
N ILE A 55 3.10 -23.07 12.51
CA ILE A 55 1.92 -22.93 11.65
C ILE A 55 2.06 -23.86 10.43
N PRO A 56 1.13 -24.83 10.26
CA PRO A 56 1.08 -25.67 9.06
C PRO A 56 0.97 -24.83 7.78
N LYS A 57 1.58 -25.30 6.69
CA LYS A 57 1.62 -24.58 5.40
C LYS A 57 0.23 -24.26 4.83
N ASP A 58 -0.75 -25.11 5.10
CA ASP A 58 -2.10 -24.97 4.57
C ASP A 58 -2.98 -24.02 5.40
N ASN A 59 -2.51 -23.60 6.59
CA ASN A 59 -3.23 -22.69 7.47
C ASN A 59 -2.90 -21.21 7.22
N TRP A 60 -2.18 -20.89 6.15
CA TRP A 60 -1.80 -19.52 5.83
C TRP A 60 -2.89 -18.82 5.04
N ARG A 61 -3.36 -17.68 5.57
CA ARG A 61 -4.22 -16.77 4.83
C ARG A 61 -3.42 -15.66 4.19
N TYR A 62 -3.50 -15.54 2.86
CA TYR A 62 -2.82 -14.49 2.12
C TYR A 62 -3.79 -13.32 1.89
N VAL A 63 -3.37 -12.12 2.28
CA VAL A 63 -4.14 -10.90 2.08
C VAL A 63 -3.28 -9.91 1.31
N VAL A 64 -3.87 -9.27 0.31
CA VAL A 64 -3.23 -8.18 -0.42
C VAL A 64 -4.16 -6.97 -0.44
N ILE A 65 -3.58 -5.82 -0.08
CA ILE A 65 -4.25 -4.53 -0.25
C ILE A 65 -3.76 -3.93 -1.57
N THR A 66 -4.67 -3.73 -2.50
CA THR A 66 -4.42 -3.18 -3.84
C THR A 66 -4.98 -1.76 -3.94
N ARG A 67 -4.46 -0.93 -4.85
CA ARG A 67 -4.97 0.44 -5.07
C ARG A 67 -5.20 0.68 -6.55
N ASN A 68 -6.23 1.46 -6.88
CA ASN A 68 -6.50 1.85 -8.26
C ASN A 68 -5.23 2.50 -8.87
N PRO A 69 -4.78 2.07 -10.08
CA PRO A 69 -3.52 2.55 -10.62
C PRO A 69 -3.43 4.06 -10.84
N VAL A 70 -4.53 4.70 -11.30
CA VAL A 70 -4.59 6.16 -11.50
C VAL A 70 -4.41 6.89 -10.18
N ASP A 71 -5.19 6.47 -9.17
CA ASP A 71 -5.15 7.07 -7.83
C ASP A 71 -3.79 6.89 -7.15
N ARG A 72 -3.19 5.71 -7.31
CA ARG A 72 -1.84 5.40 -6.83
C ARG A 72 -0.78 6.28 -7.48
N PHE A 73 -0.82 6.41 -8.81
CA PHE A 73 0.13 7.26 -9.55
C PHE A 73 0.07 8.71 -9.06
N ILE A 74 -1.12 9.32 -9.03
CA ILE A 74 -1.28 10.72 -8.62
C ILE A 74 -0.82 10.90 -7.17
N SER A 75 -1.13 9.96 -6.27
CA SER A 75 -0.71 10.03 -4.87
C SER A 75 0.81 10.05 -4.73
N ASN A 76 1.51 9.22 -5.51
CA ASN A 76 2.97 9.15 -5.48
C ASN A 76 3.61 10.34 -6.19
N PHE A 77 3.02 10.80 -7.29
CA PHE A 77 3.47 11.99 -8.01
C PHE A 77 3.45 13.22 -7.10
N ILE A 78 2.38 13.41 -6.32
CA ILE A 78 2.30 14.51 -5.37
C ILE A 78 3.31 14.36 -4.23
N ASP A 79 3.42 13.16 -3.65
CA ASP A 79 4.33 12.93 -2.51
C ASP A 79 5.81 13.07 -2.90
N ARG A 80 6.17 12.64 -4.11
CA ARG A 80 7.55 12.61 -4.60
C ARG A 80 7.89 13.84 -5.42
N CYS A 81 7.17 14.08 -6.50
CA CYS A 81 7.53 15.13 -7.46
C CYS A 81 7.09 16.54 -7.02
N ILE A 82 6.00 16.66 -6.25
CA ILE A 82 5.46 17.98 -5.85
C ILE A 82 5.93 18.41 -4.45
N ARG A 83 5.92 17.50 -3.48
CA ARG A 83 6.41 17.82 -2.12
C ARG A 83 7.94 17.80 -2.02
N LYS A 84 8.65 17.12 -2.92
CA LYS A 84 10.12 16.97 -2.91
C LYS A 84 10.75 17.21 -4.30
N PRO A 85 10.43 18.32 -4.97
CA PRO A 85 10.73 18.53 -6.39
C PRO A 85 12.24 18.48 -6.70
N THR A 86 13.06 19.14 -5.89
CA THR A 86 14.53 19.17 -6.10
C THR A 86 15.16 17.80 -5.99
N LYS A 87 14.67 16.94 -5.07
CA LYS A 87 15.20 15.59 -4.88
C LYS A 87 14.92 14.73 -6.10
N GLU A 88 13.67 14.71 -6.56
CA GLU A 88 13.27 13.90 -7.73
C GLU A 88 13.91 14.42 -9.02
N TYR A 89 13.95 15.74 -9.23
CA TYR A 89 14.60 16.33 -10.39
C TYR A 89 16.08 15.93 -10.49
N ASN A 90 16.83 16.08 -9.39
CA ASN A 90 18.25 15.70 -9.36
C ASN A 90 18.45 14.20 -9.57
N TYR A 91 17.55 13.36 -9.05
CA TYR A 91 17.57 11.92 -9.28
C TYR A 91 17.37 11.60 -10.76
N MET A 92 16.32 12.15 -11.39
CA MET A 92 16.03 11.92 -12.81
C MET A 92 17.15 12.43 -13.72
N LEU A 93 17.74 13.60 -13.42
CA LEU A 93 18.87 14.13 -14.17
C LEU A 93 20.12 13.24 -14.06
N LYS A 94 20.33 12.63 -12.89
CA LYS A 94 21.43 11.67 -12.70
C LYS A 94 21.19 10.39 -13.50
N GLU A 95 19.98 9.85 -13.45
CA GLU A 95 19.62 8.64 -14.20
C GLU A 95 19.65 8.87 -15.71
N SER A 96 19.26 10.05 -16.22
CA SER A 96 19.30 10.36 -17.66
C SER A 96 20.72 10.37 -18.24
N ASN A 97 21.71 10.67 -17.40
CA ASN A 97 23.13 10.66 -17.76
C ASN A 97 23.81 9.32 -17.44
N SER A 98 23.08 8.36 -16.86
CA SER A 98 23.63 7.08 -16.46
C SER A 98 23.59 6.07 -17.61
N VAL A 99 24.69 5.37 -17.84
CA VAL A 99 24.79 4.31 -18.87
C VAL A 99 23.86 3.13 -18.54
N MET A 100 23.60 2.90 -17.26
CA MET A 100 22.69 1.86 -16.78
C MET A 100 21.75 2.46 -15.75
N MET A 101 20.44 2.38 -16.03
CA MET A 101 19.41 2.78 -15.07
C MET A 101 19.48 1.90 -13.83
N ARG A 102 19.59 2.53 -12.65
CA ARG A 102 19.60 1.82 -11.37
C ARG A 102 18.24 1.93 -10.73
N LYS A 103 17.72 0.77 -10.32
CA LYS A 103 16.51 0.71 -9.50
C LYS A 103 16.80 1.24 -8.09
N ASP A 104 16.19 2.35 -7.73
CA ASP A 104 16.19 2.90 -6.37
C ASP A 104 14.84 2.62 -5.66
N PHE A 105 14.82 2.88 -4.36
CA PHE A 105 13.63 2.88 -3.52
C PHE A 105 12.61 3.93 -3.97
N GLU A 106 13.03 5.03 -4.60
CA GLU A 106 12.08 6.03 -5.11
C GLU A 106 11.26 5.47 -6.29
N ASP A 107 11.89 4.77 -7.25
CA ASP A 107 11.19 4.13 -8.39
C ASP A 107 10.11 3.14 -7.96
N MET A 108 10.37 2.47 -6.84
CA MET A 108 9.45 1.51 -6.25
C MET A 108 8.07 2.08 -5.90
N HIS A 109 7.94 3.41 -5.76
CA HIS A 109 6.65 4.08 -5.60
C HIS A 109 5.84 4.01 -6.89
N PHE A 110 6.48 4.22 -8.03
CA PHE A 110 5.84 4.26 -9.34
C PHE A 110 5.71 2.89 -10.02
N PHE A 111 6.46 1.86 -9.62
CA PHE A 111 6.34 0.55 -10.25
C PHE A 111 4.97 -0.11 -10.08
N PRO A 112 4.46 -0.84 -11.08
CA PRO A 112 3.23 -1.61 -10.96
C PRO A 112 3.19 -2.50 -9.72
N GLN A 113 2.03 -2.61 -9.08
CA GLN A 113 1.87 -3.35 -7.84
C GLN A 113 2.02 -4.85 -8.10
N ASN A 114 1.60 -5.31 -9.28
CA ASN A 114 1.67 -6.69 -9.72
C ASN A 114 3.12 -7.21 -9.88
N TRP A 115 4.11 -6.32 -9.94
CA TRP A 115 5.53 -6.70 -9.98
C TRP A 115 6.04 -7.23 -8.64
N ARG A 116 5.24 -7.13 -7.58
CA ARG A 116 5.57 -7.63 -6.24
C ARG A 116 4.83 -8.93 -5.96
N CYS A 117 5.30 -9.66 -4.94
CA CYS A 117 4.60 -10.80 -4.33
C CYS A 117 4.23 -11.96 -5.28
N ASN A 118 4.77 -12.00 -6.51
CA ASN A 118 4.53 -13.07 -7.48
C ASN A 118 3.04 -13.30 -7.80
N PHE A 119 2.24 -12.22 -7.81
CA PHE A 119 0.78 -12.30 -8.01
C PHE A 119 0.41 -13.07 -9.28
N ARG A 120 1.21 -12.99 -10.35
CA ARG A 120 0.98 -13.76 -11.58
C ARG A 120 0.79 -15.27 -11.33
N LYS A 121 1.45 -15.85 -10.32
CA LYS A 121 1.38 -17.29 -10.04
C LYS A 121 0.40 -17.66 -8.93
N ILE A 122 0.23 -16.79 -7.94
CA ILE A 122 -0.43 -17.15 -6.67
C ILE A 122 -1.56 -16.20 -6.28
N LEU A 123 -1.99 -15.26 -7.14
CA LEU A 123 -3.04 -14.28 -6.79
C LEU A 123 -4.36 -14.94 -6.41
N SER A 124 -4.70 -16.09 -6.98
CA SER A 124 -5.91 -16.87 -6.61
C SER A 124 -5.94 -17.25 -5.13
N ASN A 125 -4.78 -17.33 -4.48
CA ASN A 125 -4.66 -17.69 -3.07
C ASN A 125 -4.83 -16.47 -2.14
N TYR A 126 -4.91 -15.26 -2.71
CA TYR A 126 -5.03 -14.02 -1.94
C TYR A 126 -6.48 -13.56 -1.85
N THR A 127 -6.88 -13.16 -0.65
CA THR A 127 -7.98 -12.23 -0.47
C THR A 127 -7.51 -10.82 -0.87
N VAL A 128 -8.14 -10.26 -1.91
CA VAL A 128 -7.81 -8.93 -2.42
C VAL A 128 -8.73 -7.89 -1.76
N ILE A 129 -8.13 -6.94 -1.05
CA ILE A 129 -8.81 -5.75 -0.52
C ILE A 129 -8.44 -4.57 -1.41
N LYS A 130 -9.43 -3.87 -1.97
CA LYS A 130 -9.20 -2.67 -2.78
C LYS A 130 -9.22 -1.45 -1.87
N TYR A 131 -8.06 -0.85 -1.66
CA TYR A 131 -7.93 0.40 -0.92
C TYR A 131 -8.60 1.54 -1.68
N GLN A 132 -9.52 2.20 -0.99
CA GLN A 132 -10.21 3.40 -1.43
C GLN A 132 -10.28 4.35 -0.24
N ASN A 133 -10.22 5.65 -0.50
CA ASN A 133 -10.24 6.69 0.52
C ASN A 133 -10.68 8.02 -0.10
N LYS A 134 -11.69 8.01 -0.97
CA LYS A 134 -12.25 9.25 -1.52
C LYS A 134 -13.25 9.87 -0.55
N ASN A 135 -13.89 9.06 0.28
CA ASN A 135 -14.85 9.47 1.30
C ASN A 135 -14.80 8.51 2.49
N ILE A 136 -15.54 8.83 3.56
CA ILE A 136 -15.52 8.04 4.80
C ILE A 136 -16.01 6.59 4.59
N ARG A 137 -17.02 6.37 3.72
CA ARG A 137 -17.55 5.03 3.44
C ARG A 137 -16.50 4.12 2.82
N ASP A 138 -15.70 4.65 1.90
CA ASP A 138 -14.59 3.92 1.30
C ASP A 138 -13.59 3.41 2.36
N ILE A 139 -13.28 4.26 3.35
CA ILE A 139 -12.38 3.88 4.46
C ILE A 139 -13.06 2.81 5.31
N GLU A 140 -14.34 2.99 5.65
CA GLU A 140 -15.10 2.03 6.45
C GLU A 140 -15.18 0.65 5.79
N GLU A 141 -15.33 0.57 4.47
CA GLU A 141 -15.32 -0.69 3.72
C GLU A 141 -13.95 -1.40 3.82
N VAL A 142 -12.85 -0.66 3.69
CA VAL A 142 -11.49 -1.21 3.85
C VAL A 142 -11.29 -1.71 5.28
N VAL A 143 -11.70 -0.92 6.28
CA VAL A 143 -11.59 -1.27 7.70
C VAL A 143 -12.46 -2.48 8.04
N SER A 144 -13.69 -2.54 7.52
CA SER A 144 -14.59 -3.68 7.71
C SER A 144 -14.01 -4.95 7.10
N SER A 145 -13.49 -4.87 5.87
CA SER A 145 -12.84 -6.01 5.20
C SER A 145 -11.65 -6.56 6.01
N LEU A 146 -10.81 -5.66 6.54
CA LEU A 146 -9.70 -6.05 7.41
C LEU A 146 -10.17 -6.66 8.74
N ASN A 147 -11.14 -6.04 9.40
CA ASN A 147 -11.67 -6.53 10.67
C ASN A 147 -12.31 -7.91 10.52
N ASN A 148 -13.04 -8.18 9.44
CA ASN A 148 -13.62 -9.50 9.19
C ASN A 148 -12.54 -10.57 9.07
N ILE A 149 -11.47 -10.29 8.30
CA ILE A 149 -10.33 -11.21 8.19
C ILE A 149 -9.70 -11.46 9.56
N PHE A 150 -9.44 -10.41 10.34
CA PHE A 150 -8.81 -10.54 11.66
C PHE A 150 -9.71 -11.26 12.67
N TYR A 151 -11.02 -11.01 12.64
CA TYR A 151 -12.02 -11.71 13.43
C TYR A 151 -12.03 -13.22 13.13
N GLU A 152 -12.00 -13.59 11.84
CA GLU A 152 -11.89 -15.00 11.41
C GLU A 152 -10.57 -15.65 11.85
N GLN A 153 -9.52 -14.87 12.11
CA GLN A 153 -8.26 -15.33 12.71
C GLN A 153 -8.25 -15.27 14.26
N LYS A 154 -9.42 -15.11 14.89
CA LYS A 154 -9.62 -15.10 16.35
C LYS A 154 -8.93 -13.93 17.07
N VAL A 155 -8.73 -12.80 16.38
CA VAL A 155 -8.24 -11.57 17.03
C VAL A 155 -9.30 -11.05 18.02
N PRO A 156 -8.93 -10.67 19.26
CA PRO A 156 -9.89 -10.18 20.25
C PRO A 156 -10.67 -8.93 19.81
N ASN A 157 -11.94 -8.84 20.20
CA ASN A 157 -12.81 -7.70 19.87
C ASN A 157 -12.26 -6.35 20.36
N SER A 158 -11.54 -6.32 21.49
CA SER A 158 -10.87 -5.12 22.00
C SER A 158 -9.82 -4.60 21.01
N THR A 159 -8.97 -5.50 20.50
CA THR A 159 -7.94 -5.19 19.50
C THR A 159 -8.55 -4.74 18.18
N LEU A 160 -9.61 -5.41 17.72
CA LEU A 160 -10.35 -5.02 16.50
C LEU A 160 -10.98 -3.63 16.64
N THR A 161 -11.52 -3.31 17.81
CA THR A 161 -12.09 -2.00 18.12
C THR A 161 -11.01 -0.93 18.14
N PHE A 162 -9.86 -1.22 18.74
CA PHE A 162 -8.70 -0.32 18.71
C PHE A 162 -8.23 -0.03 17.28
N ILE A 163 -8.02 -1.06 16.46
CA ILE A 163 -7.62 -0.91 15.05
C ILE A 163 -8.65 -0.06 14.29
N ARG A 164 -9.95 -0.37 14.43
CA ARG A 164 -11.03 0.38 13.77
C ARG A 164 -10.99 1.86 14.17
N ASN A 165 -10.92 2.16 15.46
CA ASN A 165 -10.93 3.54 15.94
C ASN A 165 -9.70 4.32 15.45
N GLN A 166 -8.51 3.70 15.46
CA GLN A 166 -7.30 4.34 14.94
C GLN A 166 -7.40 4.62 13.43
N LEU A 167 -7.89 3.67 12.64
CA LEU A 167 -8.01 3.83 11.19
C LEU A 167 -9.07 4.86 10.77
N LEU A 168 -10.12 5.04 11.56
CA LEU A 168 -11.20 6.00 11.27
C LEU A 168 -10.94 7.40 11.84
N SER A 169 -10.14 7.53 12.91
CA SER A 169 -9.94 8.80 13.62
C SER A 169 -8.95 9.75 12.97
N SER A 170 -7.97 9.25 12.21
CA SER A 170 -6.94 10.12 11.63
C SER A 170 -6.36 9.58 10.33
N LYS A 171 -5.79 10.49 9.54
CA LYS A 171 -5.08 10.18 8.29
C LYS A 171 -3.58 10.15 8.57
N THR A 172 -2.86 9.25 7.90
CA THR A 172 -1.40 9.24 7.98
C THR A 172 -0.80 10.52 7.42
N MET A 173 0.37 10.94 7.92
CA MET A 173 1.09 12.15 7.50
C MET A 173 1.32 12.24 5.97
N HIS A 174 1.42 11.10 5.28
CA HIS A 174 1.68 11.05 3.84
C HIS A 174 0.44 11.24 2.97
N THR A 175 -0.74 11.36 3.56
CA THR A 175 -1.99 11.45 2.79
C THR A 175 -2.01 12.70 1.91
N THR A 176 -2.45 12.54 0.66
CA THR A 176 -2.53 13.61 -0.35
C THR A 176 -3.95 13.97 -0.75
N ILE A 177 -4.94 13.21 -0.25
CA ILE A 177 -6.32 13.17 -0.77
C ILE A 177 -7.02 14.52 -0.70
N ASP A 178 -6.87 15.27 0.39
CA ASP A 178 -7.61 16.53 0.59
C ASP A 178 -6.84 17.77 0.11
N THR A 179 -5.76 17.60 -0.67
CA THR A 179 -4.93 18.72 -1.11
C THR A 179 -5.47 19.33 -2.41
N LYS A 180 -5.43 20.67 -2.55
CA LYS A 180 -5.74 21.34 -3.83
C LYS A 180 -4.85 20.84 -4.98
N ALA A 181 -3.61 20.48 -4.66
CA ALA A 181 -2.69 19.86 -5.61
C ALA A 181 -3.27 18.54 -6.16
N ARG A 182 -3.92 17.72 -5.32
CA ARG A 182 -4.54 16.47 -5.73
C ARG A 182 -5.63 16.68 -6.75
N GLU A 183 -6.57 17.57 -6.47
CA GLU A 183 -7.64 17.91 -7.42
C GLU A 183 -7.06 18.41 -8.75
N PHE A 184 -6.09 19.32 -8.71
CA PHE A 184 -5.44 19.87 -9.89
C PHE A 184 -4.77 18.79 -10.77
N PHE A 185 -3.93 17.93 -10.18
CA PHE A 185 -3.21 16.91 -10.94
C PHE A 185 -4.10 15.75 -11.38
N GLU A 186 -5.11 15.39 -10.59
CA GLU A 186 -6.10 14.38 -10.99
C GLU A 186 -6.92 14.83 -12.20
N ASN A 187 -7.36 16.10 -12.18
CA ASN A 187 -8.08 16.69 -13.30
C ASN A 187 -7.21 16.76 -14.57
N ARG A 188 -5.96 17.23 -14.44
CA ARG A 188 -5.01 17.29 -15.57
C ARG A 188 -4.72 15.91 -16.18
N LEU A 189 -4.59 14.88 -15.34
CA LEU A 189 -4.34 13.51 -15.79
C LEU A 189 -5.57 12.91 -16.48
N THR A 190 -6.74 13.03 -15.88
CA THR A 190 -7.98 12.42 -16.38
C THR A 190 -8.54 13.09 -17.63
N ARG A 191 -8.25 14.38 -17.85
CA ARG A 191 -8.65 15.11 -19.06
C ARG A 191 -7.68 15.03 -20.23
N SER A 192 -6.52 14.38 -20.06
CA SER A 192 -5.52 14.26 -21.12
C SER A 192 -5.48 12.82 -21.66
N PRO A 193 -6.02 12.58 -22.87
CA PRO A 193 -5.91 11.28 -23.55
C PRO A 193 -4.46 10.77 -23.59
N PHE A 194 -3.54 11.67 -23.95
CA PHE A 194 -2.10 11.41 -24.01
C PHE A 194 -1.54 10.95 -22.66
N LEU A 195 -1.75 11.70 -21.57
CA LEU A 195 -1.20 11.31 -20.26
C LEU A 195 -1.85 10.03 -19.73
N MET A 196 -3.16 9.88 -19.92
CA MET A 196 -3.88 8.68 -19.48
C MET A 196 -3.38 7.43 -20.22
N GLU A 197 -3.01 7.54 -21.49
CA GLU A 197 -2.45 6.43 -22.26
C GLU A 197 -1.18 5.88 -21.60
N TYR A 198 -0.27 6.74 -21.13
CA TYR A 198 0.91 6.30 -20.40
C TYR A 198 0.55 5.56 -19.11
N ILE A 199 -0.43 6.04 -18.35
CA ILE A 199 -0.89 5.37 -17.12
C ILE A 199 -1.45 3.99 -17.43
N ILE A 200 -2.30 3.88 -18.46
CA ILE A 200 -2.85 2.58 -18.87
C ILE A 200 -1.74 1.64 -19.30
N ARG A 201 -0.78 2.10 -20.12
CA ARG A 201 0.34 1.27 -20.59
C ARG A 201 1.25 0.83 -19.43
N MET A 202 1.61 1.74 -18.53
CA MET A 202 2.46 1.45 -17.38
C MET A 202 1.82 0.43 -16.43
N TYR A 203 0.52 0.55 -16.18
CA TYR A 203 -0.19 -0.23 -15.17
C TYR A 203 -1.20 -1.23 -15.72
N TYR A 204 -1.12 -1.59 -17.01
CA TYR A 204 -2.11 -2.45 -17.69
C TYR A 204 -2.40 -3.74 -16.92
N TYR A 205 -1.35 -4.40 -16.45
CA TYR A 205 -1.49 -5.63 -15.68
C TYR A 205 -2.05 -5.42 -14.27
N ASP A 206 -1.84 -4.26 -13.64
CA ASP A 206 -2.52 -3.94 -12.37
C ASP A 206 -4.03 -3.82 -12.60
N PHE A 207 -4.45 -3.16 -13.69
CA PHE A 207 -5.87 -3.07 -14.04
C PHE A 207 -6.49 -4.45 -14.26
N LYS A 208 -5.83 -5.29 -15.06
CA LYS A 208 -6.34 -6.63 -15.39
C LYS A 208 -6.31 -7.58 -14.19
N LEU A 209 -5.19 -7.69 -13.48
CA LEU A 209 -5.02 -8.68 -12.41
C LEU A 209 -5.88 -8.34 -11.19
N PHE A 210 -6.01 -7.06 -10.84
CA PHE A 210 -6.79 -6.64 -9.66
C PHE A 210 -8.22 -6.21 -10.00
N ASN A 211 -8.65 -6.45 -11.24
CA ASN A 211 -10.00 -6.16 -11.73
C ASN A 211 -10.41 -4.69 -11.48
N TYR A 212 -9.56 -3.74 -11.88
CA TYR A 212 -9.90 -2.33 -11.93
C TYR A 212 -10.36 -1.95 -13.34
N THR A 213 -11.37 -1.08 -13.42
CA THR A 213 -11.83 -0.51 -14.69
C THR A 213 -10.68 0.24 -15.37
N ILE A 214 -10.40 -0.13 -16.62
CA ILE A 214 -9.45 0.58 -17.48
C ILE A 214 -10.16 1.85 -17.97
N PRO A 215 -9.58 3.05 -17.78
CA PRO A 215 -10.17 4.28 -18.30
C PRO A 215 -10.32 4.25 -19.82
N GLU A 216 -11.46 4.70 -20.33
CA GLU A 216 -11.64 4.90 -21.76
C GLU A 216 -10.91 6.17 -22.20
N ILE A 217 -10.16 6.07 -23.31
CA ILE A 217 -9.46 7.20 -23.91
C ILE A 217 -10.11 7.50 -25.25
N LYS A 218 -10.50 8.76 -25.45
CA LYS A 218 -10.98 9.28 -26.73
C LYS A 218 -9.88 10.18 -27.31
N PHE A 219 -9.40 9.83 -28.50
CA PHE A 219 -8.41 10.62 -29.25
C PHE A 219 -9.10 11.63 -30.16
#